data_AF-A0A3D5K7P8-F1
#
_entry.id   AF-A0A3D5K7P8-F1
#
_cell.length_a   1.000
_cell.length_b   1.000
_cell.length_c   1.000
_cell.angle_alpha   90.00
_cell.angle_beta   90.00
_cell.angle_gamma   90.00
#
_symmetry.space_group_name_H-M   'P 1'
#
loop_
_entity.id
_entity.type
_entity.pdbx_description
1 polymer ?
#
loop_
_entity_poly.entity_id
_entity_poly.type
_entity_poly.pdbx_seq_one_letter_code
_entity_poly.pdbx_strand_id
1 'polypeptide(L)'
;MAQTKKTKAGEKDFSASSTPSRKYLIAAYIGGLALAGYAARLAWVYMTYHVLPLQGIILFIIAACFLLNVVTAKCTYTLGEEGLTLQKKSLFQNRTIYVPYKDIFGVHHFKNQLMKPATYRYTRHMYSQLDNREIWSLLYDIGEVEKIGRIMMTGSAAFWHEFSLRLPDRVAIPQEEVIAYVYQGMREKLIASGKVPPELLKKLKEAEAADAEDDMTFEEGIEQLRQEGTDMGGSDYEVTLEDIKEKEGFNEEEYNTAKHDSAETEAAEKKTEAETNTKK
;
A
#
# COMPACT_ATOMS: atom_id res chain seq x y z
N MET A 1 4.07 -5.18 29.61
CA MET A 1 3.49 -3.84 29.81
C MET A 1 3.70 -3.04 28.53
N ALA A 2 2.69 -2.96 27.67
CA ALA A 2 2.71 -2.09 26.50
C ALA A 2 1.57 -1.09 26.70
N GLN A 3 1.93 0.15 26.98
CA GLN A 3 1.00 1.22 27.23
C GLN A 3 0.21 1.50 25.95
N THR A 4 -1.10 1.26 26.00
CA THR A 4 -2.08 1.84 25.09
C THR A 4 -2.04 3.36 25.27
N LYS A 5 -1.29 4.03 24.39
CA LYS A 5 -1.33 5.48 24.27
C LYS A 5 -2.65 5.83 23.58
N LYS A 6 -3.57 6.44 24.34
CA LYS A 6 -4.77 7.07 23.79
C LYS A 6 -4.30 8.23 22.91
N THR A 7 -4.40 8.08 21.59
CA THR A 7 -4.33 9.18 20.63
C THR A 7 -5.59 10.03 20.76
N LYS A 8 -5.42 11.33 20.52
CA LYS A 8 -6.39 12.39 20.81
C LYS A 8 -7.61 12.24 19.90
N ALA A 9 -8.75 12.72 20.39
CA ALA A 9 -9.96 12.85 19.61
C ALA A 9 -9.82 14.05 18.66
N GLY A 10 -9.96 13.84 17.35
CA GLY A 10 -10.00 14.96 16.39
C GLY A 10 -10.29 14.61 14.94
N GLU A 11 -9.63 13.59 14.38
CA GLU A 11 -9.78 13.26 12.96
C GLU A 11 -10.04 11.76 12.79
N LYS A 12 -11.14 11.39 12.12
CA LYS A 12 -11.53 9.98 12.00
C LYS A 12 -10.48 9.21 11.21
N ASP A 13 -10.06 8.06 11.73
CA ASP A 13 -9.24 7.11 10.99
C ASP A 13 -9.99 6.70 9.71
N PHE A 14 -9.39 6.98 8.55
CA PHE A 14 -9.99 6.60 7.28
C PHE A 14 -9.61 5.16 6.97
N SER A 15 -10.62 4.28 6.85
CA SER A 15 -10.40 2.86 6.57
C SER A 15 -10.88 2.48 5.17
N ALA A 16 -9.98 1.96 4.35
CA ALA A 16 -10.31 1.33 3.08
C ALA A 16 -10.11 -0.19 3.18
N SER A 17 -10.92 -0.96 2.46
CA SER A 17 -10.78 -2.41 2.37
C SER A 17 -10.71 -2.86 0.93
N SER A 18 -9.95 -3.93 0.67
CA SER A 18 -9.87 -4.58 -0.63
C SER A 18 -11.25 -5.05 -1.08
N THR A 19 -11.64 -4.70 -2.30
CA THR A 19 -12.92 -5.09 -2.90
C THR A 19 -12.70 -6.20 -3.92
N PRO A 20 -13.35 -7.37 -3.78
CA PRO A 20 -13.18 -8.45 -4.75
C PRO A 20 -13.84 -8.09 -6.09
N SER A 21 -13.10 -8.26 -7.18
CA SER A 21 -13.55 -8.00 -8.53
C SER A 21 -14.48 -9.11 -9.02
N ARG A 22 -15.52 -8.74 -9.78
CA ARG A 22 -16.44 -9.71 -10.37
C ARG A 22 -15.72 -10.72 -11.28
N LYS A 23 -14.72 -10.27 -12.04
CA LYS A 23 -13.94 -11.13 -12.96
C LYS A 23 -13.20 -12.24 -12.20
N TYR A 24 -12.51 -11.87 -11.11
CA TYR A 24 -11.77 -12.85 -10.31
C TYR A 24 -12.69 -13.73 -9.47
N LEU A 25 -13.84 -13.22 -9.03
CA LEU A 25 -14.87 -14.05 -8.39
C LEU A 25 -15.45 -15.09 -9.34
N ILE A 26 -15.70 -14.74 -10.61
CA ILE A 26 -16.14 -15.69 -11.64
C ILE A 26 -15.07 -16.76 -11.85
N ALA A 27 -13.79 -16.37 -11.95
CA ALA A 27 -12.69 -17.33 -12.07
C ALA A 27 -12.60 -18.27 -10.85
N ALA A 28 -12.72 -17.74 -9.64
CA ALA A 28 -12.75 -18.53 -8.41
C ALA A 28 -13.95 -19.49 -8.37
N TYR A 29 -15.12 -19.04 -8.86
CA TYR A 29 -16.31 -19.87 -8.96
C TYR A 29 -16.12 -21.04 -9.95
N ILE A 30 -15.55 -20.79 -11.13
CA ILE A 30 -15.21 -21.84 -12.10
C ILE A 30 -14.20 -22.83 -11.50
N GLY A 31 -13.19 -22.34 -10.77
CA GLY A 31 -12.26 -23.17 -10.02
C GLY A 31 -12.96 -24.05 -8.96
N GLY A 32 -13.95 -23.48 -8.25
CA GLY A 32 -14.79 -24.21 -7.31
C GLY A 32 -15.61 -25.32 -7.97
N LEU A 33 -16.21 -25.05 -9.14
CA LEU A 33 -16.94 -26.07 -9.92
C LEU A 33 -16.02 -27.20 -10.40
N ALA A 34 -14.80 -26.87 -10.86
CA ALA A 34 -13.81 -27.87 -11.24
C ALA A 34 -13.42 -28.75 -10.05
N LEU A 35 -13.25 -28.16 -8.86
CA LEU A 35 -12.98 -28.90 -7.63
C LEU A 35 -14.15 -29.80 -7.23
N ALA A 36 -15.40 -29.35 -7.37
CA ALA A 36 -16.58 -30.18 -7.11
C ALA A 36 -16.64 -31.37 -8.07
N GLY A 37 -16.35 -31.16 -9.36
CA GLY A 37 -16.23 -32.23 -10.35
C GLY A 37 -15.10 -33.23 -10.00
N TYR A 38 -13.97 -32.74 -9.52
CA TYR A 38 -12.87 -33.59 -9.05
C TYR A 38 -13.26 -34.40 -7.81
N ALA A 39 -13.97 -33.82 -6.86
CA ALA A 39 -14.50 -34.53 -5.69
C ALA A 39 -15.48 -35.64 -6.10
N ALA A 40 -16.39 -35.37 -7.04
CA ALA A 40 -17.30 -36.38 -7.59
C ALA A 40 -16.53 -37.52 -8.29
N ARG A 41 -15.46 -37.19 -9.02
CA ARG A 41 -14.57 -38.18 -9.64
C ARG A 41 -13.89 -39.07 -8.62
N LEU A 42 -13.38 -38.50 -7.52
CA LEU A 42 -12.76 -39.26 -6.42
C LEU A 42 -13.79 -40.17 -5.73
N ALA A 43 -15.00 -39.68 -5.48
CA ALA A 43 -16.08 -40.47 -4.91
C ALA A 43 -16.45 -41.66 -5.83
N TRP A 44 -16.53 -41.44 -7.14
CA TRP A 44 -16.79 -42.51 -8.09
C TRP A 44 -15.67 -43.56 -8.14
N VAL A 45 -14.39 -43.18 -8.06
CA VAL A 45 -13.27 -44.15 -7.93
C VAL A 45 -13.48 -45.03 -6.71
N TYR A 46 -13.76 -44.40 -5.58
CA TYR A 46 -13.91 -45.11 -4.32
C TYR A 46 -15.09 -46.09 -4.37
N MET A 47 -16.23 -45.67 -4.92
CA MET A 47 -17.41 -46.53 -5.05
C MET A 47 -17.22 -47.68 -6.05
N THR A 48 -16.47 -47.46 -7.14
CA THR A 48 -16.31 -48.45 -8.21
C THR A 48 -15.21 -49.47 -7.91
N TYR A 49 -14.09 -49.01 -7.35
CA TYR A 49 -12.90 -49.83 -7.15
C TYR A 49 -12.62 -50.16 -5.68
N HIS A 50 -13.34 -49.55 -4.74
CA HIS A 50 -13.10 -49.68 -3.28
C HIS A 50 -11.67 -49.36 -2.84
N VAL A 51 -10.90 -48.68 -3.71
CA VAL A 51 -9.55 -48.18 -3.42
C VAL A 51 -9.68 -46.71 -3.05
N LEU A 52 -8.97 -46.30 -1.99
CA LEU A 52 -8.85 -44.91 -1.60
C LEU A 52 -7.71 -44.23 -2.36
N PRO A 53 -7.99 -43.33 -3.32
CA PRO A 53 -6.95 -42.58 -4.03
C PRO A 53 -6.37 -41.47 -3.13
N LEU A 54 -5.53 -41.85 -2.16
CA LEU A 54 -4.96 -40.96 -1.15
C LEU A 54 -4.28 -39.72 -1.75
N GLN A 55 -3.48 -39.91 -2.80
CA GLN A 55 -2.82 -38.79 -3.50
C GLN A 55 -3.83 -37.78 -4.06
N GLY A 56 -4.94 -38.27 -4.63
CA GLY A 56 -5.99 -37.40 -5.18
C GLY A 56 -6.73 -36.63 -4.08
N ILE A 57 -7.01 -37.28 -2.95
CA ILE A 57 -7.63 -36.63 -1.79
C ILE A 57 -6.72 -35.52 -1.23
N ILE A 58 -5.42 -35.77 -1.09
CA ILE A 58 -4.46 -34.77 -0.61
C ILE A 58 -4.42 -33.56 -1.54
N LEU A 59 -4.32 -33.78 -2.86
CA LEU A 59 -4.33 -32.68 -3.85
C LEU A 59 -5.64 -31.88 -3.80
N PHE A 60 -6.78 -32.56 -3.66
CA PHE A 60 -8.07 -31.90 -3.50
C PHE A 60 -8.10 -31.00 -2.26
N ILE A 61 -7.66 -31.50 -1.11
CA ILE A 61 -7.62 -30.74 0.14
C ILE A 61 -6.73 -29.51 -0.01
N ILE A 62 -5.52 -29.66 -0.57
CA ILE A 62 -4.60 -28.53 -0.79
C ILE A 62 -5.24 -27.48 -1.70
N ALA A 63 -5.84 -27.88 -2.82
CA ALA A 63 -6.46 -26.96 -3.76
C ALA A 63 -7.71 -26.27 -3.19
N ALA A 64 -8.53 -27.00 -2.43
CA ALA A 64 -9.70 -26.43 -1.74
C ALA A 64 -9.27 -25.44 -0.65
N CYS A 65 -8.27 -25.78 0.16
CA CYS A 65 -7.69 -24.88 1.15
C CYS A 65 -7.09 -23.63 0.50
N PHE A 66 -6.40 -23.77 -0.64
CA PHE A 66 -5.87 -22.65 -1.40
C PHE A 66 -6.99 -21.73 -1.89
N LEU A 67 -8.02 -22.29 -2.55
CA LEU A 67 -9.16 -21.51 -3.06
C LEU A 67 -9.88 -20.76 -1.93
N LEU A 68 -10.17 -21.44 -0.82
CA LEU A 68 -10.79 -20.83 0.35
C LEU A 68 -9.94 -19.70 0.92
N ASN A 69 -8.62 -19.87 0.99
CA ASN A 69 -7.72 -18.84 1.47
C ASN A 69 -7.72 -17.60 0.55
N VAL A 70 -7.75 -17.79 -0.77
CA VAL A 70 -7.83 -16.69 -1.75
C VAL A 70 -9.14 -15.91 -1.61
N VAL A 71 -10.27 -16.61 -1.44
CA VAL A 71 -11.60 -15.99 -1.33
C VAL A 71 -11.82 -15.29 0.01
N THR A 72 -11.25 -15.83 1.09
CA THR A 72 -11.41 -15.27 2.45
C THR A 72 -10.40 -14.17 2.78
N ALA A 73 -9.33 -14.04 2.00
CA ALA A 73 -8.29 -13.04 2.24
C ALA A 73 -8.84 -11.62 2.07
N LYS A 74 -8.80 -10.85 3.16
CA LYS A 74 -9.18 -9.43 3.18
C LYS A 74 -8.00 -8.59 3.61
N CYS A 75 -7.76 -7.50 2.88
CA CYS A 75 -6.79 -6.48 3.25
C CYS A 75 -7.55 -5.22 3.65
N THR A 76 -7.23 -4.66 4.81
CA THR A 76 -7.77 -3.40 5.31
C THR A 76 -6.62 -2.44 5.57
N TYR A 77 -6.77 -1.22 5.08
CA TYR A 77 -5.83 -0.12 5.19
C TYR A 77 -6.50 0.95 6.02
N THR A 78 -5.91 1.27 7.17
CA THR A 78 -6.43 2.33 8.05
C THR A 78 -5.38 3.42 8.14
N LEU A 79 -5.72 4.60 7.64
CA LEU A 79 -4.94 5.81 7.80
C LEU A 79 -5.26 6.36 9.20
N GLY A 80 -4.27 6.36 10.10
CA GLY A 80 -4.38 7.00 11.42
C GLY A 80 -3.77 8.40 11.44
N GLU A 81 -3.71 9.04 12.61
CA GLU A 81 -3.09 10.37 12.78
C GLU A 81 -1.56 10.35 12.57
N GLU A 82 -0.88 9.31 13.08
CA GLU A 82 0.59 9.24 13.10
C GLU A 82 1.20 8.28 12.06
N GLY A 83 0.37 7.48 11.39
CA GLY A 83 0.86 6.49 10.42
C GLY A 83 -0.21 5.62 9.77
N LEU A 84 0.24 4.82 8.80
CA LEU A 84 -0.57 3.87 8.06
C LEU A 84 -0.52 2.49 8.75
N THR A 85 -1.69 1.93 9.07
CA THR A 85 -1.80 0.53 9.52
C THR A 85 -2.38 -0.31 8.40
N LEU A 86 -1.67 -1.38 8.05
CA LEU A 86 -2.13 -2.38 7.09
C LEU A 86 -2.40 -3.69 7.81
N GLN A 87 -3.60 -4.22 7.65
CA GLN A 87 -3.99 -5.51 8.17
C GLN A 87 -4.39 -6.45 7.03
N LYS A 88 -3.76 -7.61 6.97
CA LYS A 88 -4.13 -8.70 6.09
C LYS A 88 -4.66 -9.84 6.94
N LYS A 89 -5.95 -10.15 6.80
CA LYS A 89 -6.59 -11.29 7.44
C LYS A 89 -6.80 -12.37 6.39
N SER A 90 -6.30 -13.56 6.67
CA SER A 90 -6.37 -14.73 5.79
C SER A 90 -6.67 -15.95 6.65
N LEU A 91 -7.22 -17.00 6.06
CA LEU A 91 -7.54 -18.23 6.79
C LEU A 91 -6.34 -18.81 7.56
N PHE A 92 -5.14 -18.70 6.99
CA PHE A 92 -3.92 -19.27 7.56
C PHE A 92 -2.95 -18.26 8.18
N GLN A 93 -3.07 -16.97 7.86
CA GLN A 93 -2.10 -15.95 8.28
C GLN A 93 -2.79 -14.60 8.49
N ASN A 94 -2.59 -14.04 9.69
CA ASN A 94 -2.96 -12.67 9.99
C ASN A 94 -1.67 -11.86 10.13
N ARG A 95 -1.58 -10.75 9.40
CA ARG A 95 -0.43 -9.85 9.45
C ARG A 95 -0.90 -8.42 9.64
N THR A 96 -0.35 -7.77 10.64
CA THR A 96 -0.56 -6.33 10.89
C THR A 96 0.79 -5.64 10.77
N ILE A 97 0.81 -4.52 10.05
CA ILE A 97 2.00 -3.70 9.82
C ILE A 97 1.62 -2.27 10.13
N TYR A 98 2.41 -1.63 10.96
CA TYR A 98 2.30 -0.20 11.23
C TYR A 98 3.50 0.50 10.61
N VAL A 99 3.27 1.56 9.84
CA VAL A 99 4.30 2.38 9.21
C VAL A 99 4.04 3.85 9.58
N PRO A 100 4.91 4.49 10.36
CA PRO A 100 4.81 5.92 10.67
C PRO A 100 4.99 6.78 9.42
N TYR A 101 4.27 7.90 9.30
CA TYR A 101 4.35 8.77 8.11
C TYR A 101 5.74 9.34 7.87
N LYS A 102 6.47 9.69 8.93
CA LYS A 102 7.86 10.17 8.89
C LYS A 102 8.85 9.20 8.24
N ASP A 103 8.55 7.90 8.28
CA ASP A 103 9.45 6.85 7.80
C ASP A 103 9.11 6.45 6.35
N ILE A 104 8.11 7.11 5.73
CA ILE A 104 7.68 6.83 4.36
C ILE A 104 8.46 7.73 3.40
N PHE A 105 9.16 7.09 2.46
CA PHE A 105 9.87 7.79 1.39
C PHE A 105 8.90 8.24 0.30
N GLY A 106 7.99 7.36 -0.11
CA GLY A 106 6.95 7.68 -1.07
C GLY A 106 6.20 6.46 -1.59
N VAL A 107 5.17 6.73 -2.38
CA VAL A 107 4.29 5.73 -3.00
C VAL A 107 4.31 5.93 -4.51
N HIS A 108 4.71 4.90 -5.23
CA HIS A 108 4.76 4.89 -6.70
C HIS A 108 3.97 3.72 -7.26
N HIS A 109 3.55 3.84 -8.51
CA HIS A 109 2.90 2.75 -9.23
C HIS A 109 3.90 1.59 -9.44
N PHE A 110 3.45 0.35 -9.23
CA PHE A 110 4.35 -0.82 -9.34
C PHE A 110 4.73 -1.11 -10.80
N LYS A 111 6.00 -0.88 -11.15
CA LYS A 111 6.60 -1.34 -12.40
C LYS A 111 7.40 -2.64 -12.15
N ASN A 112 7.32 -3.62 -13.05
CA ASN A 112 8.01 -4.94 -12.91
C ASN A 112 9.52 -4.87 -13.22
N GLN A 113 10.14 -3.71 -12.99
CA GLN A 113 11.55 -3.47 -13.29
C GLN A 113 12.41 -3.62 -12.04
N LEU A 114 13.63 -4.12 -12.22
CA LEU A 114 14.59 -4.32 -11.14
C LEU A 114 15.22 -2.98 -10.74
N MET A 115 14.91 -2.55 -9.53
CA MET A 115 15.51 -1.37 -8.90
C MET A 115 16.98 -1.66 -8.61
N LYS A 116 17.90 -1.02 -9.33
CA LYS A 116 19.34 -1.03 -9.01
C LYS A 116 19.70 0.39 -8.60
N PRO A 117 20.33 0.64 -7.43
CA PRO A 117 21.14 -0.22 -6.56
C PRO A 117 20.58 -0.46 -5.13
N ALA A 118 19.38 0.01 -4.77
CA ALA A 118 18.85 -0.14 -3.41
C ALA A 118 18.33 -1.57 -3.14
N THR A 119 18.86 -2.25 -2.12
CA THR A 119 18.44 -3.63 -1.80
C THR A 119 17.22 -3.66 -0.89
N TYR A 120 16.17 -4.37 -1.31
CA TYR A 120 15.00 -4.60 -0.46
C TYR A 120 15.30 -5.70 0.56
N ARG A 121 15.07 -5.43 1.85
CA ARG A 121 15.08 -6.50 2.86
C ARG A 121 13.80 -7.32 2.82
N TYR A 122 12.68 -6.62 2.76
CA TYR A 122 11.35 -7.22 2.82
C TYR A 122 10.47 -6.61 1.75
N THR A 123 9.94 -7.45 0.87
CA THR A 123 8.81 -7.12 -0.01
C THR A 123 7.57 -7.78 0.56
N ARG A 124 6.59 -6.97 1.00
CA ARG A 124 5.35 -7.45 1.63
C ARG A 124 4.17 -7.24 0.69
N HIS A 125 3.48 -8.34 0.36
CA HIS A 125 2.28 -8.34 -0.48
C HIS A 125 1.03 -8.11 0.38
N MET A 126 0.67 -6.84 0.58
CA MET A 126 -0.49 -6.39 1.37
C MET A 126 -1.64 -5.99 0.45
N TYR A 127 -2.00 -6.85 -0.50
CA TYR A 127 -3.18 -6.72 -1.35
C TYR A 127 -3.90 -8.06 -1.45
N SER A 128 -5.19 -8.01 -1.82
CA SER A 128 -5.99 -9.21 -2.11
C SER A 128 -5.79 -9.61 -3.57
N GLN A 129 -5.66 -10.91 -3.83
CA GLN A 129 -5.57 -11.44 -5.20
C GLN A 129 -6.88 -11.30 -5.99
N LEU A 130 -7.99 -11.09 -5.28
CA LEU A 130 -9.29 -10.85 -5.90
C LEU A 130 -9.52 -9.38 -6.21
N ASP A 131 -8.65 -8.47 -5.76
CA ASP A 131 -8.76 -7.05 -6.10
C ASP A 131 -8.14 -6.82 -7.49
N ASN A 132 -8.85 -6.09 -8.35
CA ASN A 132 -8.40 -5.76 -9.72
C ASN A 132 -7.88 -4.33 -9.83
N ARG A 133 -7.74 -3.63 -8.71
CA ARG A 133 -7.10 -2.32 -8.67
C ARG A 133 -5.61 -2.44 -8.93
N GLU A 134 -5.03 -1.36 -9.43
CA GLU A 134 -3.59 -1.27 -9.67
C GLU A 134 -2.82 -1.38 -8.37
N ILE A 135 -1.66 -2.01 -8.48
CA ILE A 135 -0.78 -2.26 -7.34
C ILE A 135 0.16 -1.08 -7.20
N TRP A 136 0.18 -0.52 -6.01
CA TRP A 136 1.05 0.58 -5.62
C TRP A 136 2.12 0.05 -4.67
N SER A 137 3.31 0.61 -4.81
CA SER A 137 4.51 0.23 -4.09
C SER A 137 4.90 1.37 -3.14
N LEU A 138 4.72 1.14 -1.85
CA LEU A 138 5.13 2.06 -0.79
C LEU A 138 6.51 1.67 -0.28
N LEU A 139 7.44 2.61 -0.32
CA LEU A 139 8.78 2.47 0.23
C LEU A 139 8.85 3.17 1.59
N TYR A 140 9.35 2.43 2.59
CA TYR A 140 9.51 2.94 3.93
C TYR A 140 10.83 2.47 4.55
N ASP A 141 11.29 3.24 5.50
CA ASP A 141 12.48 2.99 6.26
C ASP A 141 12.25 1.93 7.35
N ILE A 142 13.14 0.93 7.41
CA ILE A 142 13.13 -0.12 8.44
C ILE A 142 14.05 0.25 9.62
N GLY A 143 14.85 1.31 9.50
CA GLY A 143 15.88 1.68 10.48
C GLY A 143 17.26 1.07 10.18
N GLU A 144 17.40 0.29 9.10
CA GLU A 144 18.70 -0.18 8.61
C GLU A 144 19.28 0.78 7.59
N VAL A 145 20.61 0.89 7.56
CA VAL A 145 21.33 1.91 6.76
C VAL A 145 21.31 1.60 5.26
N GLU A 146 21.25 0.31 4.89
CA GLU A 146 21.42 -0.15 3.49
C GLU A 146 20.17 -0.82 2.91
N LYS A 147 19.11 -0.99 3.72
CA LYS A 147 17.95 -1.79 3.31
C LYS A 147 16.64 -1.08 3.58
N ILE A 148 15.75 -1.21 2.60
CA ILE A 148 14.44 -0.53 2.59
C ILE A 148 13.33 -1.58 2.65
N GLY A 149 12.21 -1.20 3.24
CA GLY A 149 10.98 -1.96 3.24
C GLY A 149 10.11 -1.56 2.07
N ARG A 150 9.55 -2.55 1.37
CA ARG A 150 8.57 -2.34 0.32
C ARG A 150 7.26 -3.00 0.69
N ILE A 151 6.17 -2.24 0.62
CA ILE A 151 4.80 -2.72 0.80
C ILE A 151 4.06 -2.53 -0.50
N MET A 152 3.58 -3.63 -1.08
CA MET A 152 2.68 -3.58 -2.21
C MET A 152 1.26 -3.60 -1.71
N MET A 153 0.45 -2.62 -2.13
CA MET A 153 -0.94 -2.45 -1.70
C MET A 153 -1.82 -2.00 -2.86
N THR A 154 -3.13 -2.16 -2.70
CA THR A 154 -4.14 -1.60 -3.60
C THR A 154 -4.99 -0.61 -2.80
N GLY A 155 -5.51 0.43 -3.44
CA GLY A 155 -6.32 1.46 -2.77
C GLY A 155 -7.37 2.03 -3.72
N SER A 156 -8.48 2.52 -3.17
CA SER A 156 -9.48 3.30 -3.93
C SER A 156 -9.00 4.74 -4.15
N ALA A 157 -9.59 5.45 -5.11
CA ALA A 157 -9.36 6.88 -5.35
C ALA A 157 -9.51 7.69 -4.06
N ALA A 158 -10.60 7.47 -3.32
CA ALA A 158 -10.85 8.12 -2.03
C ALA A 158 -9.74 7.86 -1.00
N PHE A 159 -9.21 6.63 -0.96
CA PHE A 159 -8.10 6.29 -0.06
C PHE A 159 -6.83 7.03 -0.43
N TRP A 160 -6.50 7.07 -1.73
CA TRP A 160 -5.30 7.76 -2.20
C TRP A 160 -5.39 9.26 -2.02
N HIS A 161 -6.57 9.86 -2.19
CA HIS A 161 -6.82 11.27 -1.91
C HIS A 161 -6.67 11.61 -0.42
N GLU A 162 -7.28 10.83 0.47
CA GLU A 162 -7.08 11.03 1.92
C GLU A 162 -5.62 10.81 2.34
N PHE A 163 -4.92 9.92 1.64
CA PHE A 163 -3.50 9.68 1.90
C PHE A 163 -2.64 10.85 1.41
N SER A 164 -2.92 11.44 0.25
CA SER A 164 -2.20 12.61 -0.27
C SER A 164 -2.43 13.85 0.59
N LEU A 165 -3.59 13.99 1.23
CA LEU A 165 -3.83 15.08 2.18
C LEU A 165 -2.95 14.98 3.44
N ARG A 166 -2.63 13.75 3.89
CA ARG A 166 -1.80 13.51 5.09
C ARG A 166 -0.31 13.50 4.78
N LEU A 167 0.05 13.02 3.60
CA LEU A 167 1.40 13.03 3.06
C LEU A 167 1.40 13.78 1.72
N PRO A 168 1.39 15.13 1.76
CA PRO A 168 1.50 15.93 0.55
C PRO A 168 2.84 15.63 -0.12
N ASP A 169 2.84 15.64 -1.45
CA ASP A 169 4.04 15.45 -2.28
C ASP A 169 4.84 14.17 -1.97
N ARG A 170 4.18 13.11 -1.45
CA ARG A 170 4.77 11.76 -1.30
C ARG A 170 3.92 10.61 -1.82
N VAL A 171 2.70 10.90 -2.28
CA VAL A 171 1.72 9.89 -2.71
C VAL A 171 1.46 10.02 -4.20
N ALA A 172 1.44 8.88 -4.89
CA ALA A 172 1.22 8.78 -6.33
C ALA A 172 2.28 9.48 -7.19
N ILE A 173 3.54 9.26 -6.84
CA ILE A 173 4.70 9.94 -7.42
C ILE A 173 5.44 9.03 -8.42
N PRO A 174 6.13 9.62 -9.42
CA PRO A 174 7.06 8.89 -10.27
C PRO A 174 8.04 8.03 -9.47
N GLN A 175 8.41 6.89 -10.04
CA GLN A 175 9.29 5.95 -9.35
C GLN A 175 10.65 6.57 -9.00
N GLU A 176 11.15 7.43 -9.87
CA GLU A 176 12.44 8.09 -9.84
C GLU A 176 12.54 9.11 -8.71
N GLU A 177 11.47 9.87 -8.46
CA GLU A 177 11.40 10.81 -7.36
C GLU A 177 11.37 10.08 -6.01
N VAL A 178 10.64 8.96 -5.90
CA VAL A 178 10.68 8.12 -4.68
C VAL A 178 12.10 7.56 -4.43
N ILE A 179 12.82 7.19 -5.49
CA ILE A 179 14.21 6.73 -5.41
C ILE A 179 15.13 7.86 -4.90
N ALA A 180 14.95 9.08 -5.39
CA ALA A 180 15.72 10.24 -4.96
C ALA A 180 15.55 10.48 -3.44
N TYR A 181 14.31 10.45 -2.94
CA TYR A 181 14.03 10.56 -1.50
C TYR A 181 14.64 9.42 -0.67
N VAL A 182 14.62 8.20 -1.20
CA VAL A 182 15.30 7.05 -0.58
C VAL A 182 16.79 7.33 -0.42
N TYR A 183 17.48 7.82 -1.46
CA TYR A 183 18.91 8.09 -1.36
C TYR A 183 19.24 9.20 -0.38
N GLN A 184 18.44 10.27 -0.36
CA GLN A 184 18.61 11.35 0.61
C GLN A 184 18.54 10.82 2.04
N GLY A 185 17.51 10.02 2.36
CA GLY A 185 17.38 9.43 3.69
C GLY A 185 18.49 8.42 4.02
N MET A 186 18.91 7.59 3.07
CA MET A 186 20.04 6.67 3.27
C MET A 186 21.35 7.41 3.51
N ARG A 187 21.58 8.52 2.78
CA ARG A 187 22.75 9.38 2.96
C ARG A 187 22.76 9.99 4.36
N GLU A 188 21.66 10.58 4.81
CA GLU A 188 21.54 11.15 6.16
C GLU A 188 21.85 10.11 7.24
N LYS A 189 21.35 8.88 7.07
CA LYS A 189 21.63 7.77 7.98
C LYS A 189 23.08 7.31 7.94
N LEU A 190 23.69 7.26 6.77
CA LEU A 190 25.11 6.93 6.64
C LEU A 190 25.97 7.95 7.39
N ILE A 191 25.65 9.24 7.24
CA ILE A 191 26.31 10.34 7.97
C ILE A 191 26.08 10.20 9.47
N ALA A 192 24.84 10.00 9.91
CA ALA A 192 24.50 9.84 11.33
C ALA A 192 25.14 8.58 11.96
N SER A 193 25.33 7.52 11.18
CA SER A 193 25.96 6.29 11.64
C SER A 193 27.49 6.38 11.79
N GLY A 194 28.10 7.50 11.37
CA GLY A 194 29.55 7.72 11.44
C GLY A 194 30.38 6.79 10.54
N LYS A 195 29.72 6.03 9.66
CA LYS A 195 30.38 5.12 8.71
C LYS A 195 31.02 5.85 7.54
N VAL A 196 30.70 7.13 7.34
CA VAL A 196 31.31 7.96 6.29
C VAL A 196 32.58 8.61 6.85
N PRO A 197 33.76 8.34 6.28
CA PRO A 197 35.00 9.00 6.66
C PRO A 197 34.87 10.54 6.55
N PRO A 198 35.43 11.31 7.49
CA PRO A 198 35.34 12.77 7.48
C PRO A 198 35.97 13.41 6.24
N GLU A 199 36.93 12.72 5.60
CA GLU A 199 37.54 13.14 4.33
C GLU A 199 36.56 13.06 3.15
N LEU A 200 35.72 12.03 3.09
CA LEU A 200 34.69 11.91 2.05
C LEU A 200 33.55 12.89 2.29
N LEU A 201 33.22 13.18 3.54
CA LEU A 201 32.25 14.23 3.88
C LEU A 201 32.72 15.62 3.44
N LYS A 202 34.01 15.95 3.64
CA LYS A 202 34.58 17.20 3.14
C LYS A 202 34.57 17.26 1.61
N LYS A 203 35.00 16.20 0.94
CA LYS A 203 34.95 16.13 -0.53
C LYS A 203 33.53 16.22 -1.09
N LEU A 204 32.54 15.61 -0.43
CA LEU A 204 31.13 15.73 -0.83
C LEU A 204 30.62 17.16 -0.65
N LYS A 205 30.95 17.81 0.48
CA LYS A 205 30.57 19.22 0.70
C LYS A 205 31.30 20.19 -0.24
N GLU A 206 32.56 19.90 -0.56
CA GLU A 206 33.36 20.68 -1.51
C GLU A 206 32.87 20.48 -2.95
N ALA A 207 32.46 19.27 -3.33
CA ALA A 207 31.80 19.01 -4.61
C ALA A 207 30.42 19.69 -4.68
N GLU A 208 29.58 19.55 -3.65
CA GLU A 208 28.30 20.27 -3.58
C GLU A 208 28.45 21.79 -3.64
N ALA A 209 29.51 22.34 -3.03
CA ALA A 209 29.79 23.77 -3.08
C ALA A 209 30.43 24.22 -4.40
N ALA A 210 31.11 23.32 -5.13
CA ALA A 210 31.69 23.60 -6.44
C ALA A 210 30.69 23.45 -7.58
N ASP A 211 29.75 22.51 -7.45
CA ASP A 211 28.68 22.24 -8.43
C ASP A 211 27.47 23.19 -8.21
N ALA A 212 27.37 23.88 -7.07
CA ALA A 212 26.32 24.87 -6.78
C ALA A 212 26.32 26.12 -7.67
N GLU A 213 27.37 26.35 -8.48
CA GLU A 213 27.42 27.49 -9.42
C GLU A 213 26.86 27.17 -10.82
N ASP A 214 26.64 25.90 -11.19
CA ASP A 214 26.18 25.54 -12.55
C ASP A 214 25.23 24.30 -12.63
N ASP A 215 24.96 23.57 -11.53
CA ASP A 215 24.05 22.41 -11.53
C ASP A 215 22.70 22.67 -10.83
N MET A 216 21.64 22.05 -11.37
CA MET A 216 20.27 22.13 -10.85
C MET A 216 20.17 21.67 -9.40
N THR A 217 19.41 22.40 -8.58
CA THR A 217 19.12 22.03 -7.19
C THR A 217 18.33 20.72 -7.12
N PHE A 218 18.33 20.03 -5.96
CA PHE A 218 17.57 18.79 -5.80
C PHE A 218 16.08 18.99 -6.12
N GLU A 219 15.50 20.13 -5.74
CA GLU A 219 14.11 20.48 -6.04
C GLU A 219 13.87 20.71 -7.53
N GLU A 220 14.77 21.43 -8.21
CA GLU A 220 14.73 21.61 -9.68
C GLU A 220 14.90 20.28 -10.43
N GLY A 221 15.74 19.36 -9.90
CA GLY A 221 15.89 18.02 -10.44
C GLY A 221 14.63 17.15 -10.29
N ILE A 222 13.89 17.30 -9.19
CA ILE A 222 12.57 16.67 -9.03
C ILE A 222 11.55 17.28 -10.00
N GLU A 223 11.52 18.61 -10.15
CA GLU A 223 10.63 19.26 -11.12
C GLU A 223 10.92 18.84 -12.56
N GLN A 224 12.18 18.70 -12.93
CA GLN A 224 12.55 18.19 -14.25
C GLN A 224 12.09 16.75 -14.45
N LEU A 225 12.27 15.87 -13.45
CA LEU A 225 11.76 14.49 -13.51
C LEU A 225 10.23 14.44 -13.68
N ARG A 226 9.50 15.39 -13.08
CA ARG A 226 8.04 15.54 -13.25
C ARG A 226 7.66 16.10 -14.62
N GLN A 227 8.47 16.98 -15.22
CA GLN A 227 8.18 17.65 -16.49
C GLN A 227 8.58 16.84 -17.73
N GLU A 228 9.79 16.29 -17.74
CA GLU A 228 10.32 15.61 -18.93
C GLU A 228 9.66 14.25 -19.15
N GLY A 229 9.15 13.63 -18.08
CA GLY A 229 8.78 12.22 -18.11
C GLY A 229 10.04 11.38 -18.31
N THR A 230 10.15 10.27 -17.59
CA THR A 230 11.45 9.59 -17.51
C THR A 230 11.77 8.88 -18.82
N ASP A 231 13.07 8.73 -19.14
CA ASP A 231 13.60 7.80 -20.18
C ASP A 231 13.08 6.35 -20.00
N MET A 232 12.49 6.07 -18.84
CA MET A 232 11.89 4.81 -18.42
C MET A 232 10.38 4.71 -18.73
N GLY A 233 9.85 5.65 -19.51
CA GLY A 233 8.54 5.55 -20.15
C GLY A 233 7.61 6.74 -20.00
N GLY A 234 8.09 7.99 -19.94
CA GLY A 234 7.27 9.21 -20.11
C GLY A 234 6.04 9.36 -19.18
N SER A 235 5.33 10.48 -19.29
CA SER A 235 4.03 10.68 -18.62
C SER A 235 2.96 9.69 -19.10
N ASP A 236 3.13 9.12 -20.31
CA ASP A 236 2.17 8.22 -20.96
C ASP A 236 1.99 6.86 -20.26
N TYR A 237 2.92 6.44 -19.40
CA TYR A 237 2.89 5.12 -18.73
C TYR A 237 2.87 5.21 -17.21
N GLU A 238 2.81 6.43 -16.65
CA GLU A 238 2.67 6.67 -15.23
C GLU A 238 1.21 6.88 -14.89
N VAL A 239 0.61 5.90 -14.21
CA VAL A 239 -0.71 6.09 -13.64
C VAL A 239 -0.59 7.14 -12.55
N THR A 240 -1.27 8.26 -12.74
CA THR A 240 -1.35 9.36 -11.80
C THR A 240 -2.54 9.19 -10.86
N LEU A 241 -2.62 10.03 -9.83
CA LEU A 241 -3.78 10.04 -8.94
C LEU A 241 -5.05 10.44 -9.71
N GLU A 242 -4.91 11.34 -10.67
CA GLU A 242 -5.96 11.83 -11.56
C GLU A 242 -6.53 10.69 -12.41
N ASP A 243 -5.68 9.82 -12.95
CA ASP A 243 -6.13 8.66 -13.74
C ASP A 243 -6.96 7.68 -12.90
N ILE A 244 -6.60 7.47 -11.63
CA ILE A 244 -7.38 6.64 -10.71
C ILE A 244 -8.74 7.29 -10.44
N LYS A 245 -8.75 8.61 -10.22
CA LYS A 245 -9.98 9.36 -9.95
C LYS A 245 -10.92 9.29 -11.15
N GLU A 246 -10.43 9.51 -12.37
CA GLU A 246 -11.22 9.40 -13.59
C GLU A 246 -11.77 7.99 -13.77
N LYS A 247 -10.93 6.96 -13.61
CA LYS A 247 -11.31 5.55 -13.77
C LYS A 247 -12.34 5.08 -12.76
N GLU A 248 -12.28 5.57 -11.53
CA GLU A 248 -13.28 5.28 -10.49
C GLU A 248 -14.48 6.27 -10.51
N GLY A 249 -14.48 7.27 -11.40
CA GLY A 249 -15.52 8.31 -11.46
C GLY A 249 -15.58 9.18 -10.21
N PHE A 250 -14.44 9.37 -9.54
CA PHE A 250 -14.34 10.10 -8.28
C PHE A 250 -14.30 11.61 -8.53
N ASN A 251 -15.27 12.33 -7.98
CA ASN A 251 -15.30 13.78 -7.97
C ASN A 251 -14.92 14.30 -6.58
N GLU A 252 -13.82 15.04 -6.50
CA GLU A 252 -13.30 15.63 -5.24
C GLU A 252 -14.27 16.63 -4.61
N GLU A 253 -14.93 17.46 -5.42
CA GLU A 253 -15.84 18.49 -4.91
C GLU A 253 -17.08 17.85 -4.28
N GLU A 254 -17.64 16.84 -4.95
CA GLU A 254 -18.79 16.08 -4.46
C GLU A 254 -18.44 15.28 -3.20
N TYR A 255 -17.26 14.65 -3.18
CA TYR A 255 -16.77 13.91 -2.02
C TYR A 255 -16.54 14.83 -0.81
N ASN A 256 -15.90 15.98 -1.01
CA ASN A 256 -15.64 16.94 0.06
C ASN A 256 -16.93 17.57 0.61
N THR A 257 -17.91 17.84 -0.27
CA THR A 257 -19.22 18.34 0.14
C THR A 257 -19.98 17.28 0.94
N ALA A 258 -20.02 16.03 0.47
CA ALA A 258 -20.64 14.92 1.20
C ALA A 258 -19.96 14.63 2.56
N LYS A 259 -18.62 14.79 2.63
CA LYS A 259 -17.87 14.68 3.88
C LYS A 259 -18.20 15.82 4.85
N HIS A 260 -18.40 17.03 4.34
CA HIS A 260 -18.81 18.18 5.14
C HIS A 260 -20.24 18.02 5.68
N ASP A 261 -21.19 17.64 4.82
CA ASP A 261 -22.59 17.43 5.19
C ASP A 261 -22.75 16.29 6.21
N SER A 262 -21.97 15.21 6.06
CA SER A 262 -21.95 14.11 7.04
C SER A 262 -21.30 14.50 8.37
N ALA A 263 -20.29 15.38 8.36
CA ALA A 263 -19.71 15.93 9.58
C ALA A 263 -20.68 16.88 10.32
N GLU A 264 -21.45 17.69 9.59
CA GLU A 264 -22.46 18.58 10.16
C GLU A 264 -23.65 17.82 10.77
N THR A 265 -24.14 16.80 10.08
CA THR A 265 -25.24 15.95 10.58
C THR A 265 -24.83 15.17 11.82
N GLU A 266 -23.63 14.59 11.87
CA GLU A 266 -23.13 13.92 13.07
C GLU A 266 -22.82 14.89 14.23
N ALA A 267 -22.35 16.11 13.93
CA ALA A 267 -22.15 17.13 14.95
C ALA A 267 -23.49 17.61 15.53
N ALA A 268 -24.55 17.66 14.72
CA ALA A 268 -25.91 17.94 15.17
C ALA A 268 -26.45 16.80 16.04
N GLU A 269 -26.26 15.54 15.65
CA GLU A 269 -26.68 14.37 16.45
C GLU A 269 -25.96 14.31 17.79
N LYS A 270 -24.63 14.51 17.83
CA LYS A 270 -23.87 14.55 19.10
C LYS A 270 -24.28 15.69 20.02
N LYS A 271 -24.66 16.86 19.47
CA LYS A 271 -25.23 17.96 20.27
C LYS A 271 -26.57 17.56 20.87
N THR A 272 -27.45 16.92 20.10
CA THR A 272 -28.74 16.44 20.61
C THR A 272 -28.61 15.32 21.66
N GLU A 273 -27.62 14.43 21.53
CA GLU A 273 -27.32 13.39 22.54
C GLU A 273 -26.70 13.96 23.82
N ALA A 274 -25.86 15.00 23.72
CA ALA A 274 -25.29 15.68 24.88
C ALA A 274 -26.36 16.48 25.67
N GLU A 275 -27.30 17.10 24.96
CA GLU A 275 -28.42 17.85 25.56
C GLU A 275 -29.49 16.95 26.20
N THR A 276 -29.67 15.73 25.70
CA THR A 276 -30.59 14.74 26.30
C THR A 276 -29.99 14.05 27.52
N ASN A 277 -28.67 13.88 27.59
CA ASN A 277 -27.99 13.30 28.76
C ASN A 277 -27.79 14.28 29.93
N THR A 278 -27.87 15.59 29.71
CA THR A 278 -27.79 16.61 30.78
C THR A 278 -29.14 16.92 31.44
N LYS A 279 -30.25 16.38 30.91
CA LYS A 279 -31.61 16.51 31.46
C LYS A 279 -32.10 15.29 32.26
N LYS A 280 -31.21 14.36 32.61
CA LYS A 280 -31.51 13.22 33.50
C LYS A 280 -30.86 13.37 34.86
#